data_AF-A0A434MHD9-F1
#
_entry.id   AF-A0A434MHD9-F1
#
_cell.length_a   1.000
_cell.length_b   1.000
_cell.length_c   1.000
_cell.angle_alpha   90.00
_cell.angle_beta   90.00
_cell.angle_gamma   90.00
#
_symmetry.space_group_name_H-M   'P 1'
#
loop_
_entity.id
_entity.type
_entity.pdbx_description
1 polymer ?
#
loop_
_entity_poly.entity_id
_entity_poly.type
_entity_poly.pdbx_seq_one_letter_code
_entity_poly.pdbx_strand_id
1 'polypeptide(L)'
;MKRVIAIADRTALASLRLLVALNVLFFLSFLIIALLAAGKARAETPACAGADMLSALQKDDPATYRKIETEAAATPNGKGLLWKLEKAGERPSFLFGTMHMSDPRVTTLPPAAQKAFDAADTIVIETTEVLDQQKMMAAFLKEPELMMFTDSTTLSSLLSPDDAAAVNKALDSRGIPPASVAKMKPWMLSTMVALPACELARQAGGTPVLDIKLAQDAKASGKAVDGLETIADQLRAMASLPLAFHMKGLVDTLKLGNRVNDVNETMIVLYQRGDIGMLWPLFRAVLPGDEDDSAGYAAFEETMITSRNKAMIDHAGPILAKGNAFMAVGALHLPGAEGLVEDFRKAGYTVTAVD
;
A
#
# COMPACT_ATOMS: atom_id res chain seq x y z
N MET A 1 64.57 30.30 -34.96
CA MET A 1 63.78 29.20 -34.37
C MET A 1 63.51 29.35 -32.86
N LYS A 2 64.49 29.59 -31.98
CA LYS A 2 64.28 29.60 -30.50
C LYS A 2 63.23 30.61 -29.96
N ARG A 3 63.13 31.82 -30.54
CA ARG A 3 62.13 32.83 -30.11
C ARG A 3 60.68 32.47 -30.47
N VAL A 4 60.47 31.89 -31.66
CA VAL A 4 59.12 31.53 -32.13
C VAL A 4 58.55 30.39 -31.29
N ILE A 5 59.39 29.41 -30.94
CA ILE A 5 59.01 28.29 -30.06
C ILE A 5 58.68 28.80 -28.65
N ALA A 6 59.48 29.73 -28.10
CA ALA A 6 59.22 30.30 -26.77
C ALA A 6 57.93 31.14 -26.70
N ILE A 7 57.57 31.83 -27.80
CA ILE A 7 56.31 32.57 -27.88
C ILE A 7 55.14 31.59 -27.99
N ALA A 8 55.25 30.59 -28.87
CA ALA A 8 54.22 29.56 -29.05
C ALA A 8 53.92 28.79 -27.74
N ASP A 9 54.97 28.45 -26.99
CA ASP A 9 54.85 27.74 -25.72
C ASP A 9 54.20 28.60 -24.62
N ARG A 10 54.57 29.90 -24.53
CA ARG A 10 53.91 30.85 -23.63
C ARG A 10 52.44 31.07 -24.00
N THR A 11 52.11 31.15 -25.28
CA THR A 11 50.73 31.27 -25.73
C THR A 11 49.94 29.99 -25.47
N ALA A 12 50.53 28.81 -25.66
CA ALA A 12 49.89 27.53 -25.37
C ALA A 12 49.61 27.39 -23.87
N LEU A 13 50.58 27.72 -23.01
CA LEU A 13 50.40 27.69 -21.56
C LEU A 13 49.33 28.69 -21.08
N ALA A 14 49.29 29.89 -21.66
CA ALA A 14 48.25 30.88 -21.37
C ALA A 14 46.86 30.40 -21.80
N SER A 15 46.74 29.82 -23.01
CA SER A 15 45.49 29.23 -23.50
C SER A 15 45.03 28.04 -22.66
N LEU A 16 45.95 27.18 -22.21
CA LEU A 16 45.63 26.05 -21.34
C LEU A 16 45.12 26.51 -19.97
N ARG A 17 45.75 27.54 -19.38
CA ARG A 17 45.29 28.17 -18.12
C ARG A 17 43.93 28.82 -18.28
N LEU A 18 43.66 29.47 -19.42
CA LEU A 18 42.36 30.05 -19.71
C LEU A 18 41.28 28.97 -19.86
N LEU A 19 41.58 27.87 -20.57
CA LEU A 19 40.67 26.72 -20.70
C LEU A 19 40.36 26.08 -19.34
N VAL A 20 41.36 25.89 -18.47
CA VAL A 20 41.14 25.38 -17.11
C VAL A 20 40.27 26.35 -16.31
N ALA A 21 40.56 27.66 -16.36
CA ALA A 21 39.75 28.66 -15.66
C ALA A 21 38.29 28.69 -16.14
N LEU A 22 38.06 28.56 -17.46
CA LEU A 22 36.71 28.49 -18.03
C LEU A 22 35.96 27.22 -17.61
N ASN A 23 36.63 26.06 -17.58
CA ASN A 23 36.01 24.82 -17.12
C ASN A 23 35.68 24.84 -15.62
N VAL A 24 36.57 25.41 -14.79
CA VAL A 24 36.31 25.61 -13.36
C VAL A 24 35.14 26.57 -13.15
N LEU A 25 35.08 27.68 -13.90
CA LEU A 25 33.97 28.62 -13.84
C LEU A 25 32.65 27.97 -14.27
N PHE A 26 32.66 27.15 -15.33
CA PHE A 26 31.50 26.39 -15.78
C PHE A 26 31.04 25.39 -14.72
N PHE A 27 31.95 24.63 -14.12
CA PHE A 27 31.64 23.66 -13.06
C PHE A 27 31.07 24.34 -11.81
N LEU A 28 31.65 25.47 -11.38
CA LEU A 28 31.14 26.25 -10.25
C LEU A 28 29.77 26.86 -10.56
N SER A 29 29.55 27.36 -11.77
CA SER A 29 28.25 27.88 -12.21
C SER A 29 27.20 26.78 -12.25
N PHE A 30 27.55 25.60 -12.75
CA PHE A 30 26.69 24.41 -12.72
C PHE A 30 26.36 24.00 -11.29
N LEU A 31 27.34 23.95 -10.37
CA LEU A 31 27.12 23.65 -8.96
C LEU A 31 26.19 24.67 -8.29
N ILE A 32 26.38 25.97 -8.56
CA ILE A 32 25.51 27.02 -8.03
C ILE A 32 24.08 26.87 -8.56
N ILE A 33 23.91 26.63 -9.86
CA ILE A 33 22.59 26.38 -10.47
C ILE A 33 21.96 25.12 -9.89
N ALA A 34 22.72 24.04 -9.72
CA ALA A 34 22.26 22.79 -9.13
C ALA A 34 21.86 22.96 -7.66
N LEU A 35 22.63 23.72 -6.87
CA LEU A 35 22.30 24.06 -5.47
C LEU A 35 21.06 24.95 -5.37
N LEU A 36 20.91 25.94 -6.26
CA LEU A 36 19.73 26.81 -6.33
C LEU A 36 18.49 26.05 -6.82
N ALA A 37 18.65 25.06 -7.71
CA ALA A 37 17.59 24.17 -8.15
C ALA A 37 17.20 23.16 -7.05
N ALA A 38 18.17 22.62 -6.31
CA ALA A 38 17.93 21.70 -5.19
C ALA A 38 17.24 22.39 -4.00
N GLY A 39 17.54 23.68 -3.76
CA GLY A 39 16.93 24.46 -2.66
C GLY A 39 15.42 24.72 -2.81
N LYS A 40 14.84 24.52 -3.99
CA LYS A 40 13.40 24.71 -4.25
C LYS A 40 12.58 23.41 -4.22
N ALA A 41 13.21 22.25 -4.03
CA ALA A 41 12.53 20.96 -4.00
C ALA A 41 12.23 20.48 -2.57
N ARG A 42 11.79 21.38 -1.68
CA ARG A 42 10.89 20.99 -0.59
C ARG A 42 9.49 21.32 -1.08
N ALA A 43 8.95 20.48 -1.96
CA ALA A 43 7.52 20.51 -2.20
C ALA A 43 6.86 20.23 -0.85
N GLU A 44 6.02 21.17 -0.36
CA GLU A 44 5.14 20.88 0.76
C GLU A 44 4.39 19.59 0.44
N THR A 45 4.37 18.65 1.39
CA THR A 45 3.59 17.42 1.24
C THR A 45 2.16 17.84 0.86
N PRO A 46 1.64 17.41 -0.31
CA PRO A 46 0.29 17.77 -0.71
C PRO A 46 -0.67 17.43 0.42
N ALA A 47 -1.59 18.33 0.75
CA ALA A 47 -2.62 18.01 1.73
C ALA A 47 -3.42 16.79 1.24
N CYS A 48 -3.65 15.81 2.12
CA CYS A 48 -4.61 14.75 1.85
C CYS A 48 -6.00 15.36 1.84
N ALA A 49 -6.49 15.73 0.66
CA ALA A 49 -7.81 16.30 0.47
C ALA A 49 -8.73 15.24 -0.15
N GLY A 50 -9.65 14.73 0.66
CA GLY A 50 -10.76 13.87 0.25
C GLY A 50 -11.98 14.17 1.13
N ALA A 51 -13.18 13.88 0.63
CA ALA A 51 -14.42 13.97 1.38
C ALA A 51 -14.93 12.58 1.75
N ASP A 52 -15.49 12.45 2.95
CA ASP A 52 -16.21 11.24 3.35
C ASP A 52 -17.45 11.06 2.45
N MET A 53 -17.42 10.01 1.64
CA MET A 53 -18.45 9.67 0.68
C MET A 53 -19.71 9.16 1.35
N LEU A 54 -19.63 8.59 2.56
CA LEU A 54 -20.82 8.12 3.29
C LEU A 54 -21.70 9.29 3.71
N SER A 55 -21.09 10.38 4.17
CA SER A 55 -21.81 11.62 4.48
C SER A 55 -22.52 12.20 3.25
N ALA A 56 -21.89 12.15 2.08
CA ALA A 56 -22.51 12.55 0.82
C ALA A 56 -23.66 11.61 0.41
N LEU A 57 -23.44 10.29 0.46
CA LEU A 57 -24.47 9.28 0.15
C LEU A 57 -25.68 9.42 1.06
N GLN A 58 -25.49 9.63 2.36
CA GLN A 58 -26.61 9.79 3.30
C GLN A 58 -27.54 10.94 2.91
N LYS A 59 -26.98 12.01 2.33
CA LYS A 59 -27.72 13.20 1.90
C LYS A 59 -28.31 13.03 0.49
N ASP A 60 -27.49 12.59 -0.45
CA ASP A 60 -27.79 12.65 -1.89
C ASP A 60 -28.44 11.35 -2.41
N ASP A 61 -28.12 10.20 -1.81
CA ASP A 61 -28.72 8.89 -2.11
C ASP A 61 -28.90 8.03 -0.84
N PRO A 62 -29.89 8.37 0.01
CA PRO A 62 -30.12 7.67 1.28
C PRO A 62 -30.55 6.21 1.08
N ALA A 63 -31.03 5.82 -0.10
CA ALA A 63 -31.39 4.43 -0.38
C ALA A 63 -30.15 3.55 -0.49
N THR A 64 -29.15 4.00 -1.25
CA THR A 64 -27.85 3.32 -1.36
C THR A 64 -27.13 3.29 -0.02
N TYR A 65 -27.12 4.39 0.73
CA TYR A 65 -26.55 4.42 2.08
C TYR A 65 -27.16 3.35 3.00
N ARG A 66 -28.50 3.24 3.07
CA ARG A 66 -29.18 2.21 3.88
C ARG A 66 -28.88 0.80 3.42
N LYS A 67 -28.71 0.58 2.10
CA LYS A 67 -28.31 -0.73 1.57
C LYS A 67 -26.93 -1.13 2.07
N ILE A 68 -25.95 -0.21 2.00
CA ILE A 68 -24.60 -0.41 2.55
C ILE A 68 -24.67 -0.76 4.05
N GLU A 69 -25.41 0.03 4.84
CA GLU A 69 -25.57 -0.24 6.28
C GLU A 69 -26.20 -1.60 6.56
N THR A 70 -27.23 -1.97 5.79
CA THR A 70 -27.93 -3.26 5.98
C THR A 70 -27.02 -4.44 5.65
N GLU A 71 -26.29 -4.38 4.54
CA GLU A 71 -25.32 -5.41 4.16
C GLU A 71 -24.19 -5.52 5.19
N ALA A 72 -23.64 -4.38 5.63
CA ALA A 72 -22.57 -4.35 6.64
C ALA A 72 -23.02 -4.87 8.00
N ALA A 73 -24.26 -4.58 8.42
CA ALA A 73 -24.84 -5.10 9.66
C ALA A 73 -25.04 -6.62 9.61
N ALA A 74 -25.20 -7.20 8.42
CA ALA A 74 -25.28 -8.63 8.21
C ALA A 74 -23.90 -9.32 8.18
N THR A 75 -22.80 -8.57 8.06
CA THR A 75 -21.43 -9.12 8.10
C THR A 75 -21.02 -9.46 9.54
N PRO A 76 -20.80 -10.74 9.88
CA PRO A 76 -20.30 -11.13 11.20
C PRO A 76 -18.99 -10.43 11.51
N ASN A 77 -18.83 -9.94 12.74
CA ASN A 77 -17.61 -9.26 13.18
C ASN A 77 -17.22 -8.06 12.28
N GLY A 78 -18.21 -7.43 11.61
CA GLY A 78 -18.01 -6.25 10.77
C GLY A 78 -17.65 -4.98 11.52
N LYS A 79 -17.63 -5.02 12.86
CA LYS A 79 -17.27 -3.90 13.73
C LYS A 79 -16.16 -4.29 14.70
N GLY A 80 -15.18 -3.42 14.84
CA GLY A 80 -14.06 -3.55 15.77
C GLY A 80 -12.74 -3.87 15.08
N LEU A 81 -11.66 -3.28 15.58
CA LEU A 81 -10.30 -3.51 15.09
C LEU A 81 -9.48 -4.44 15.97
N LEU A 82 -9.83 -4.56 17.27
CA LEU A 82 -9.05 -5.32 18.23
C LEU A 82 -9.88 -6.46 18.81
N TRP A 83 -9.28 -7.64 18.81
CA TRP A 83 -9.90 -8.88 19.26
C TRP A 83 -8.94 -9.60 20.20
N LYS A 84 -9.42 -9.98 21.38
CA LYS A 84 -8.68 -10.80 22.33
C LYS A 84 -8.90 -12.28 22.02
N LEU A 85 -7.81 -13.03 21.92
CA LEU A 85 -7.77 -14.47 21.67
C LEU A 85 -7.38 -15.19 22.96
N GLU A 86 -8.27 -16.07 23.44
CA GLU A 86 -8.06 -16.84 24.66
C GLU A 86 -8.25 -18.33 24.43
N LYS A 87 -7.32 -19.14 24.95
CA LYS A 87 -7.39 -20.60 24.90
C LYS A 87 -6.80 -21.18 26.18
N ALA A 88 -7.42 -22.22 26.71
CA ALA A 88 -7.01 -22.80 27.98
C ALA A 88 -5.56 -23.30 27.92
N GLY A 89 -4.74 -22.86 28.87
CA GLY A 89 -3.32 -23.21 28.94
C GLY A 89 -2.38 -22.26 28.17
N GLU A 90 -2.91 -21.27 27.45
CA GLU A 90 -2.14 -20.28 26.70
C GLU A 90 -2.32 -18.89 27.34
N ARG A 91 -1.27 -18.05 27.28
CA ARG A 91 -1.43 -16.63 27.66
C ARG A 91 -2.23 -15.92 26.56
N PRO A 92 -3.21 -15.06 26.90
CA PRO A 92 -4.01 -14.35 25.92
C PRO A 92 -3.16 -13.63 24.88
N SER A 93 -3.61 -13.67 23.64
CA SER A 93 -3.02 -12.92 22.53
C SER A 93 -4.07 -11.98 21.95
N PHE A 94 -3.66 -11.09 21.05
CA PHE A 94 -4.56 -10.14 20.40
C PHE A 94 -4.42 -10.22 18.89
N LEU A 95 -5.55 -10.08 18.19
CA LEU A 95 -5.65 -9.88 16.75
C LEU A 95 -6.09 -8.43 16.52
N PHE A 96 -5.32 -7.70 15.73
CA PHE A 96 -5.54 -6.30 15.41
C PHE A 96 -5.59 -6.10 13.89
N GLY A 97 -6.61 -5.38 13.44
CA GLY A 97 -6.79 -4.99 12.04
C GLY A 97 -5.96 -3.76 11.70
N THR A 98 -5.00 -3.90 10.80
CA THR A 98 -4.21 -2.78 10.27
C THR A 98 -4.78 -2.23 8.97
N MET A 99 -4.31 -1.06 8.56
CA MET A 99 -4.55 -0.51 7.24
C MET A 99 -3.20 -0.03 6.70
N HIS A 100 -2.91 -0.35 5.44
CA HIS A 100 -1.62 -0.06 4.81
C HIS A 100 -1.48 1.42 4.41
N MET A 101 -1.49 2.31 5.41
CA MET A 101 -1.39 3.75 5.25
C MET A 101 -0.46 4.35 6.31
N SER A 102 0.23 5.42 5.92
CA SER A 102 1.06 6.25 6.78
C SER A 102 0.29 7.42 7.42
N ASP A 103 -1.04 7.47 7.24
CA ASP A 103 -1.87 8.51 7.83
C ASP A 103 -1.82 8.45 9.37
N PRO A 104 -1.63 9.57 10.08
CA PRO A 104 -1.61 9.61 11.55
C PRO A 104 -2.87 9.02 12.21
N ARG A 105 -4.02 9.14 11.53
CA ARG A 105 -5.31 8.57 12.00
C ARG A 105 -5.33 7.04 11.97
N VAL A 106 -4.46 6.44 11.17
CA VAL A 106 -4.28 4.99 11.05
C VAL A 106 -3.09 4.53 11.88
N THR A 107 -1.96 5.23 11.82
CA THR A 107 -0.70 4.85 12.49
C THR A 107 -0.71 5.05 14.01
N THR A 108 -1.68 5.80 14.53
CA THR A 108 -1.91 5.94 15.97
C THR A 108 -2.85 4.83 16.45
N LEU A 109 -2.32 3.88 17.23
CA LEU A 109 -3.12 2.81 17.79
C LEU A 109 -4.15 3.34 18.79
N PRO A 110 -5.39 2.81 18.80
CA PRO A 110 -6.33 3.03 19.90
C PRO A 110 -5.70 2.61 21.25
N PRO A 111 -6.07 3.25 22.38
CA PRO A 111 -5.43 2.97 23.68
C PRO A 111 -5.41 1.50 24.09
N ALA A 112 -6.49 0.75 23.81
CA ALA A 112 -6.55 -0.68 24.09
C ALA A 112 -5.56 -1.48 23.23
N ALA A 113 -5.44 -1.14 21.94
CA ALA A 113 -4.50 -1.77 21.03
C ALA A 113 -3.04 -1.44 21.39
N GLN A 114 -2.76 -0.19 21.76
CA GLN A 114 -1.43 0.21 22.24
C GLN A 114 -1.04 -0.58 23.50
N LYS A 115 -1.95 -0.70 24.47
CA LYS A 115 -1.70 -1.48 25.70
C LYS A 115 -1.44 -2.95 25.39
N ALA A 116 -2.19 -3.54 24.45
CA ALA A 116 -1.98 -4.93 24.03
C ALA A 116 -0.62 -5.11 23.31
N PHE A 117 -0.26 -4.18 22.42
CA PHE A 117 1.03 -4.16 21.74
C PHE A 117 2.20 -4.04 22.73
N ASP A 118 2.10 -3.13 23.70
CA ASP A 118 3.15 -2.89 24.71
C ASP A 118 3.37 -4.11 25.60
N ALA A 119 2.29 -4.81 25.96
CA ALA A 119 2.32 -5.99 26.82
C ALA A 119 2.77 -7.27 26.11
N ALA A 120 2.71 -7.31 24.77
CA ALA A 120 3.04 -8.51 24.00
C ALA A 120 4.55 -8.80 23.99
N ASP A 121 4.89 -10.09 23.99
CA ASP A 121 6.28 -10.57 23.84
C ASP A 121 6.66 -10.70 22.35
N THR A 122 5.68 -11.07 21.52
CA THR A 122 5.84 -11.32 20.09
C THR A 122 4.86 -10.47 19.30
N ILE A 123 5.36 -9.75 18.30
CA ILE A 123 4.53 -9.08 17.30
C ILE A 123 4.49 -9.96 16.07
N VAL A 124 3.28 -10.28 15.61
CA VAL A 124 3.07 -11.08 14.40
C VAL A 124 2.51 -10.17 13.32
N ILE A 125 3.15 -10.11 12.17
CA ILE A 125 2.68 -9.33 11.01
C ILE A 125 2.43 -10.25 9.82
N GLU A 126 1.82 -9.74 8.75
CA GLU A 126 1.62 -10.56 7.55
C GLU A 126 2.96 -11.05 6.98
N THR A 127 3.98 -10.19 6.88
CA THR A 127 5.29 -10.58 6.37
C THR A 127 6.43 -9.81 7.05
N THR A 128 7.45 -10.51 7.50
CA THR A 128 8.66 -9.90 8.09
C THR A 128 9.63 -9.36 7.06
N GLU A 129 9.44 -9.69 5.78
CA GLU A 129 10.31 -9.26 4.69
C GLU A 129 10.21 -7.74 4.45
N VAL A 130 9.12 -7.10 4.89
CA VAL A 130 8.97 -5.63 4.87
C VAL A 130 10.02 -4.90 5.72
N LEU A 131 10.67 -5.61 6.65
CA LEU A 131 11.76 -5.08 7.47
C LEU A 131 13.13 -5.16 6.80
N ASP A 132 13.22 -5.81 5.63
CA ASP A 132 14.46 -6.09 4.93
C ASP A 132 14.29 -5.77 3.44
N GLN A 133 14.65 -4.54 3.07
CA GLN A 133 14.58 -4.07 1.69
C GLN A 133 15.36 -4.97 0.71
N GLN A 134 16.44 -5.61 1.15
CA GLN A 134 17.23 -6.49 0.27
C GLN A 134 16.48 -7.78 -0.02
N LYS A 135 15.87 -8.41 1.01
CA LYS A 135 15.01 -9.59 0.80
C LYS A 135 13.81 -9.26 -0.08
N MET A 136 13.23 -8.09 0.14
CA MET A 136 12.15 -7.57 -0.69
C MET A 136 12.53 -7.47 -2.17
N MET A 137 13.64 -6.80 -2.47
CA MET A 137 14.15 -6.70 -3.85
C MET A 137 14.54 -8.07 -4.42
N ALA A 138 15.08 -8.98 -3.60
CA ALA A 138 15.41 -10.32 -4.04
C ALA A 138 14.15 -11.14 -4.41
N ALA A 139 13.07 -11.03 -3.64
CA ALA A 139 11.79 -11.66 -3.96
C ALA A 139 11.25 -11.13 -5.30
N PHE A 140 11.34 -9.82 -5.53
CA PHE A 140 10.92 -9.18 -6.77
C PHE A 140 11.74 -9.62 -7.99
N LEU A 141 13.05 -9.83 -7.83
CA LEU A 141 13.93 -10.28 -8.91
C LEU A 141 13.82 -11.77 -9.21
N LYS A 142 13.34 -12.57 -8.25
CA LYS A 142 13.22 -14.03 -8.39
C LYS A 142 12.06 -14.42 -9.32
N GLU A 143 10.94 -13.71 -9.22
CA GLU A 143 9.71 -13.95 -9.99
C GLU A 143 9.21 -12.62 -10.61
N PRO A 144 10.00 -12.00 -11.51
CA PRO A 144 9.67 -10.69 -12.08
C PRO A 144 8.37 -10.70 -12.88
N GLU A 145 7.97 -11.87 -13.40
CA GLU A 145 6.71 -12.09 -14.11
C GLU A 145 5.48 -11.90 -13.23
N LEU A 146 5.59 -11.86 -11.90
CA LEU A 146 4.43 -11.56 -11.04
C LEU A 146 4.00 -10.10 -11.14
N MET A 147 4.94 -9.20 -11.42
CA MET A 147 4.70 -7.74 -11.47
C MET A 147 4.90 -7.13 -12.86
N MET A 148 5.68 -7.78 -13.73
CA MET A 148 6.04 -7.27 -15.04
C MET A 148 5.67 -8.25 -16.17
N PHE A 149 5.39 -7.74 -17.36
CA PHE A 149 5.42 -8.51 -18.59
C PHE A 149 6.87 -8.79 -18.98
N THR A 150 7.22 -10.07 -19.13
CA THR A 150 8.57 -10.53 -19.48
C THR A 150 8.70 -10.90 -20.97
N ASP A 151 7.62 -10.85 -21.72
CA ASP A 151 7.52 -11.09 -23.16
C ASP A 151 7.44 -9.75 -23.94
N SER A 152 6.93 -9.78 -25.18
CA SER A 152 6.71 -8.57 -25.99
C SER A 152 5.49 -7.76 -25.55
N THR A 153 4.62 -8.28 -24.67
CA THR A 153 3.40 -7.62 -24.22
C THR A 153 3.71 -6.30 -23.52
N THR A 154 2.86 -5.30 -23.75
CA THR A 154 2.92 -4.01 -23.07
C THR A 154 1.54 -3.64 -22.55
N LEU A 155 1.47 -2.74 -21.59
CA LEU A 155 0.19 -2.22 -21.13
C LEU A 155 -0.63 -1.61 -22.28
N SER A 156 0.02 -0.81 -23.14
CA SER A 156 -0.62 -0.18 -24.30
C SER A 156 -1.14 -1.17 -25.34
N SER A 157 -0.54 -2.35 -25.48
CA SER A 157 -1.03 -3.37 -26.43
C SER A 157 -2.31 -4.07 -25.97
N LEU A 158 -2.72 -3.88 -24.71
CA LEU A 158 -3.90 -4.50 -24.11
C LEU A 158 -5.08 -3.54 -23.96
N LEU A 159 -4.87 -2.24 -24.19
CA LEU A 159 -5.87 -1.20 -23.99
C LEU A 159 -6.64 -0.91 -25.29
N SER A 160 -7.94 -0.63 -25.15
CA SER A 160 -8.68 0.01 -26.23
C SER A 160 -8.12 1.43 -26.49
N PRO A 161 -8.37 2.05 -27.65
CA PRO A 161 -7.94 3.43 -27.91
C PRO A 161 -8.43 4.43 -26.84
N ASP A 162 -9.66 4.27 -26.37
CA ASP A 162 -10.25 5.15 -25.34
C ASP A 162 -9.60 4.92 -23.98
N ASP A 163 -9.36 3.67 -23.58
CA ASP A 163 -8.68 3.35 -22.33
C ASP A 163 -7.22 3.80 -22.36
N ALA A 164 -6.54 3.68 -23.51
CA ALA A 164 -5.18 4.16 -23.69
C ALA A 164 -5.09 5.69 -23.52
N ALA A 165 -6.07 6.44 -24.02
CA ALA A 165 -6.14 7.89 -23.81
C ALA A 165 -6.37 8.24 -22.33
N ALA A 166 -7.25 7.51 -21.63
CA ALA A 166 -7.50 7.70 -20.21
C ALA A 166 -6.26 7.38 -19.35
N VAL A 167 -5.60 6.26 -19.62
CA VAL A 167 -4.35 5.82 -18.95
C VAL A 167 -3.25 6.86 -19.16
N ASN A 168 -2.98 7.26 -20.40
CA ASN A 168 -1.92 8.24 -20.69
C ASN A 168 -2.20 9.58 -19.99
N LYS A 169 -3.44 10.09 -20.04
CA LYS A 169 -3.81 11.32 -19.34
C LYS A 169 -3.58 11.23 -17.82
N ALA A 170 -3.92 10.09 -17.22
CA ALA A 170 -3.76 9.90 -15.79
C ALA A 170 -2.30 9.74 -15.36
N LEU A 171 -1.49 9.08 -16.18
CA LEU A 171 -0.04 8.99 -16.01
C LEU A 171 0.61 10.38 -16.13
N ASP A 172 0.24 11.16 -17.15
CA ASP A 172 0.72 12.52 -17.37
C ASP A 172 0.38 13.45 -16.19
N SER A 173 -0.83 13.35 -15.64
CA SER A 173 -1.24 14.15 -14.46
C SER A 173 -0.42 13.86 -13.21
N ARG A 174 0.23 12.69 -13.15
CA ARG A 174 1.10 12.25 -12.05
C ARG A 174 2.60 12.38 -12.40
N GLY A 175 2.92 12.89 -13.60
CA GLY A 175 4.30 13.02 -14.07
C GLY A 175 4.98 11.67 -14.35
N ILE A 176 4.21 10.62 -14.63
CA ILE A 176 4.73 9.27 -14.88
C ILE A 176 4.84 9.05 -16.39
N PRO A 177 6.05 8.88 -16.96
CA PRO A 177 6.19 8.64 -18.39
C PRO A 177 5.61 7.26 -18.77
N PRO A 178 4.75 7.14 -19.80
CA PRO A 178 4.18 5.84 -20.19
C PRO A 178 5.22 4.75 -20.47
N ALA A 179 6.38 5.12 -21.02
CA ALA A 179 7.49 4.21 -21.26
C ALA A 179 8.06 3.57 -19.96
N SER A 180 7.98 4.27 -18.82
CA SER A 180 8.49 3.76 -17.53
C SER A 180 7.64 2.65 -16.93
N VAL A 181 6.35 2.60 -17.31
CA VAL A 181 5.38 1.63 -16.81
C VAL A 181 4.90 0.65 -17.89
N ALA A 182 5.44 0.74 -19.11
CA ALA A 182 4.97 -0.02 -20.27
C ALA A 182 5.00 -1.55 -20.06
N LYS A 183 5.93 -2.03 -19.24
CA LYS A 183 6.08 -3.46 -18.87
C LYS A 183 5.45 -3.81 -17.53
N MET A 184 4.94 -2.86 -16.75
CA MET A 184 4.25 -3.18 -15.50
C MET A 184 2.92 -3.88 -15.81
N LYS A 185 2.60 -4.90 -15.01
CA LYS A 185 1.26 -5.50 -15.04
C LYS A 185 0.22 -4.49 -14.58
N PRO A 186 -1.03 -4.61 -15.04
CA PRO A 186 -2.05 -3.58 -14.79
C PRO A 186 -2.33 -3.37 -13.31
N TRP A 187 -2.35 -4.44 -12.49
CA TRP A 187 -2.61 -4.36 -11.06
C TRP A 187 -1.55 -3.54 -10.29
N MET A 188 -0.28 -3.60 -10.71
CA MET A 188 0.80 -2.78 -10.14
C MET A 188 0.53 -1.30 -10.38
N LEU A 189 0.11 -0.98 -11.60
CA LEU A 189 -0.26 0.38 -11.93
C LEU A 189 -1.51 0.80 -11.14
N SER A 190 -2.55 -0.05 -11.06
CA SER A 190 -3.75 0.21 -10.26
C SER A 190 -3.43 0.58 -8.82
N THR A 191 -2.56 -0.18 -8.14
CA THR A 191 -2.12 0.13 -6.77
C THR A 191 -1.43 1.49 -6.70
N MET A 192 -0.58 1.82 -7.68
CA MET A 192 0.11 3.12 -7.72
C MET A 192 -0.84 4.30 -7.98
N VAL A 193 -1.81 4.17 -8.89
CA VAL A 193 -2.79 5.24 -9.17
C VAL A 193 -3.87 5.36 -8.10
N ALA A 194 -4.15 4.29 -7.35
CA ALA A 194 -5.11 4.27 -6.24
C ALA A 194 -4.60 4.98 -4.98
N LEU A 195 -3.29 5.16 -4.84
CA LEU A 195 -2.68 5.87 -3.71
C LEU A 195 -2.81 7.40 -3.90
N PRO A 196 -3.35 8.13 -2.91
CA PRO A 196 -3.38 9.59 -2.94
C PRO A 196 -1.97 10.18 -3.02
N ALA A 197 -1.80 11.30 -3.73
CA ALA A 197 -0.50 11.96 -3.89
C ALA A 197 0.17 12.33 -2.54
N CYS A 198 -0.64 12.65 -1.54
CA CYS A 198 -0.15 12.93 -0.19
C CYS A 198 0.46 11.68 0.49
N GLU A 199 -0.14 10.50 0.27
CA GLU A 199 0.35 9.23 0.82
C GLU A 199 1.68 8.85 0.15
N LEU A 200 1.75 8.98 -1.18
CA LEU A 200 3.01 8.81 -1.92
C LEU A 200 4.09 9.75 -1.39
N ALA A 201 3.77 11.02 -1.13
CA ALA A 201 4.71 11.99 -0.58
C ALA A 201 5.16 11.66 0.85
N ARG A 202 4.26 11.17 1.72
CA ARG A 202 4.61 10.71 3.08
C ARG A 202 5.56 9.51 3.05
N GLN A 203 5.25 8.51 2.23
CA GLN A 203 6.07 7.31 2.09
C GLN A 203 7.43 7.63 1.46
N ALA A 204 7.47 8.48 0.42
CA ALA A 204 8.72 8.96 -0.16
C ALA A 204 9.56 9.80 0.84
N GLY A 205 8.89 10.49 1.77
CA GLY A 205 9.52 11.16 2.91
C GLY A 205 9.98 10.24 4.04
N GLY A 206 9.79 8.92 3.90
CA GLY A 206 10.21 7.91 4.88
C GLY A 206 9.22 7.65 6.02
N THR A 207 7.98 8.14 5.93
CA THR A 207 6.93 7.80 6.91
C THR A 207 6.42 6.39 6.65
N PRO A 208 6.60 5.43 7.58
CA PRO A 208 6.15 4.06 7.36
C PRO A 208 4.63 3.95 7.46
N VAL A 209 4.06 3.01 6.70
CA VAL A 209 2.70 2.50 6.94
C VAL A 209 2.62 1.76 8.27
N LEU A 210 1.42 1.61 8.83
CA LEU A 210 1.22 1.03 10.15
C LEU A 210 1.88 -0.35 10.33
N ASP A 211 1.78 -1.25 9.36
CA ASP A 211 2.37 -2.61 9.45
C ASP A 211 3.89 -2.56 9.68
N ILE A 212 4.57 -1.71 8.89
CA ILE A 212 6.01 -1.50 8.98
C ILE A 212 6.36 -0.81 10.29
N LYS A 213 5.57 0.19 10.69
CA LYS A 213 5.77 0.92 11.94
C LYS A 213 5.72 -0.03 13.15
N LEU A 214 4.70 -0.87 13.26
CA LEU A 214 4.56 -1.84 14.34
C LEU A 214 5.76 -2.79 14.40
N ALA A 215 6.21 -3.27 13.24
CA ALA A 215 7.33 -4.17 13.12
C ALA A 215 8.67 -3.51 13.51
N GLN A 216 8.87 -2.24 13.15
CA GLN A 216 10.03 -1.44 13.54
C GLN A 216 10.03 -1.15 15.04
N ASP A 217 8.89 -0.72 15.59
CA ASP A 217 8.73 -0.43 17.02
C ASP A 217 8.93 -1.67 17.89
N ALA A 218 8.47 -2.84 17.41
CA ALA A 218 8.69 -4.13 18.05
C ALA A 218 10.18 -4.46 18.18
N LYS A 219 10.92 -4.35 17.07
CA LYS A 219 12.38 -4.56 17.05
C LYS A 219 13.11 -3.56 17.95
N ALA A 220 12.72 -2.29 17.89
CA ALA A 220 13.30 -1.24 18.74
C ALA A 220 13.06 -1.51 20.24
N SER A 221 11.94 -2.15 20.57
CA SER A 221 11.57 -2.52 21.94
C SER A 221 12.06 -3.92 22.37
N GLY A 222 12.88 -4.59 21.54
CA GLY A 222 13.43 -5.92 21.85
C GLY A 222 12.40 -7.06 21.81
N LYS A 223 11.22 -6.84 21.22
CA LYS A 223 10.19 -7.87 21.04
C LYS A 223 10.54 -8.81 19.90
N ALA A 224 10.07 -10.06 19.96
CA ALA A 224 10.17 -10.96 18.82
C ALA A 224 9.23 -10.47 17.69
N VAL A 225 9.62 -10.69 16.43
CA VAL A 225 8.78 -10.39 15.27
C VAL A 225 8.70 -11.61 14.37
N ASP A 226 7.47 -12.11 14.16
CA ASP A 226 7.18 -13.25 13.28
C ASP A 226 6.24 -12.83 12.14
N GLY A 227 6.21 -13.64 11.08
CA GLY A 227 5.42 -13.41 9.86
C GLY A 227 4.46 -14.56 9.58
N LEU A 228 3.30 -14.25 9.01
CA LEU A 228 2.30 -15.27 8.61
C LEU A 228 2.45 -15.71 7.16
N GLU A 229 3.12 -14.94 6.31
CA GLU A 229 3.22 -15.15 4.88
C GLU A 229 4.56 -14.62 4.35
N THR A 230 4.86 -14.93 3.09
CA THR A 230 5.92 -14.27 2.32
C THR A 230 5.32 -13.29 1.32
N ILE A 231 6.13 -12.32 0.89
CA ILE A 231 5.72 -11.34 -0.11
C ILE A 231 5.53 -12.02 -1.47
N ALA A 232 6.31 -13.07 -1.76
CA ALA A 232 6.09 -13.88 -2.95
C ALA A 232 4.68 -14.53 -2.94
N ASP A 233 4.18 -15.00 -1.79
CA ASP A 233 2.84 -15.59 -1.71
C ASP A 233 1.75 -14.56 -1.98
N GLN A 234 1.88 -13.35 -1.42
CA GLN A 234 0.95 -12.25 -1.69
C GLN A 234 0.96 -11.82 -3.17
N LEU A 235 2.16 -11.72 -3.77
CA LEU A 235 2.32 -11.41 -5.19
C LEU A 235 1.73 -12.48 -6.09
N ARG A 236 1.91 -13.77 -5.77
CA ARG A 236 1.31 -14.88 -6.51
C ARG A 236 -0.21 -14.88 -6.41
N ALA A 237 -0.76 -14.61 -5.21
CA ALA A 237 -2.21 -14.50 -5.03
C ALA A 237 -2.79 -13.42 -5.95
N MET A 238 -2.22 -12.21 -5.92
CA MET A 238 -2.64 -11.12 -6.82
C MET A 238 -2.45 -11.50 -8.30
N ALA A 239 -1.27 -11.99 -8.68
CA ALA A 239 -0.96 -12.33 -10.07
C ALA A 239 -1.78 -13.51 -10.62
N SER A 240 -2.41 -14.32 -9.77
CA SER A 240 -3.29 -15.44 -10.15
C SER A 240 -4.66 -14.98 -10.64
N LEU A 241 -5.09 -13.76 -10.29
CA LEU A 241 -6.33 -13.19 -10.78
C LEU A 241 -6.27 -12.97 -12.31
N PRO A 242 -7.39 -13.14 -13.03
CA PRO A 242 -7.41 -13.00 -14.48
C PRO A 242 -6.88 -11.66 -14.97
N LEU A 243 -6.11 -11.66 -16.06
CA LEU A 243 -5.59 -10.41 -16.64
C LEU A 243 -6.73 -9.42 -16.99
N ALA A 244 -7.88 -9.93 -17.46
CA ALA A 244 -9.06 -9.11 -17.73
C ALA A 244 -9.56 -8.37 -16.47
N PHE A 245 -9.53 -9.04 -15.31
CA PHE A 245 -9.86 -8.41 -14.02
C PHE A 245 -8.88 -7.28 -13.68
N HIS A 246 -7.57 -7.52 -13.83
CA HIS A 246 -6.56 -6.47 -13.60
C HIS A 246 -6.70 -5.28 -14.54
N MET A 247 -6.97 -5.53 -15.83
CA MET A 247 -7.19 -4.47 -16.83
C MET A 247 -8.39 -3.62 -16.46
N LYS A 248 -9.50 -4.25 -16.10
CA LYS A 248 -10.70 -3.54 -15.67
C LYS A 248 -10.47 -2.73 -14.40
N GLY A 249 -9.86 -3.32 -13.37
CA GLY A 249 -9.52 -2.62 -12.13
C GLY A 249 -8.64 -1.39 -12.36
N LEU A 250 -7.69 -1.46 -13.32
CA LEU A 250 -6.92 -0.30 -13.74
C LEU A 250 -7.80 0.78 -14.35
N VAL A 251 -8.62 0.43 -15.34
CA VAL A 251 -9.52 1.38 -16.01
C VAL A 251 -10.48 2.04 -15.02
N ASP A 252 -11.07 1.28 -14.10
CA ASP A 252 -12.01 1.80 -13.09
C ASP A 252 -11.30 2.73 -12.09
N THR A 253 -10.09 2.36 -11.64
CA THR A 253 -9.26 3.22 -10.79
C THR A 253 -8.93 4.55 -11.48
N LEU A 254 -8.66 4.51 -12.78
CA LEU A 254 -8.36 5.70 -13.57
C LEU A 254 -9.59 6.59 -13.78
N LYS A 255 -10.76 6.00 -13.99
CA LYS A 255 -12.05 6.70 -14.13
C LYS A 255 -12.47 7.43 -12.85
N LEU A 256 -12.01 6.99 -11.67
CA LEU A 256 -12.25 7.72 -10.41
C LEU A 256 -11.65 9.13 -10.45
N GLY A 257 -10.50 9.33 -11.13
CA GLY A 257 -9.79 10.60 -11.13
C GLY A 257 -9.54 11.10 -9.70
N ASN A 258 -10.03 12.29 -9.37
CA ASN A 258 -9.87 12.87 -8.03
C ASN A 258 -10.71 12.17 -6.95
N ARG A 259 -11.77 11.43 -7.32
CA ARG A 259 -12.59 10.68 -6.36
C ARG A 259 -11.82 9.57 -5.65
N VAL A 260 -10.63 9.21 -6.14
CA VAL A 260 -9.71 8.30 -5.43
C VAL A 260 -9.39 8.81 -4.03
N ASN A 261 -9.29 10.13 -3.85
CA ASN A 261 -9.02 10.72 -2.53
C ASN A 261 -10.24 10.58 -1.61
N ASP A 262 -11.46 10.73 -2.14
CA ASP A 262 -12.70 10.56 -1.38
C ASP A 262 -12.89 9.11 -0.93
N VAL A 263 -12.56 8.14 -1.80
CA VAL A 263 -12.57 6.72 -1.46
C VAL A 263 -11.59 6.44 -0.32
N ASN A 264 -10.34 6.90 -0.43
CA ASN A 264 -9.33 6.71 0.61
C ASN A 264 -9.72 7.40 1.93
N GLU A 265 -10.25 8.62 1.88
CA GLU A 265 -10.74 9.32 3.08
C GLU A 265 -11.87 8.53 3.76
N THR A 266 -12.83 8.04 2.98
CA THR A 266 -13.93 7.21 3.50
C THR A 266 -13.42 5.93 4.12
N MET A 267 -12.40 5.29 3.52
CA MET A 267 -11.75 4.10 4.09
C MET A 267 -11.09 4.40 5.45
N ILE A 268 -10.39 5.54 5.58
CA ILE A 268 -9.80 5.96 6.86
C ILE A 268 -10.89 6.21 7.89
N VAL A 269 -11.98 6.91 7.53
CA VAL A 269 -13.10 7.20 8.44
C VAL A 269 -13.75 5.90 8.93
N LEU A 270 -14.00 4.94 8.04
CA LEU A 270 -14.52 3.63 8.40
C LEU A 270 -13.56 2.84 9.29
N TYR A 271 -12.27 2.87 8.98
CA TYR A 271 -11.23 2.25 9.79
C TYR A 271 -11.20 2.81 11.21
N GLN A 272 -11.19 4.14 11.37
CA GLN A 272 -11.20 4.78 12.69
C GLN A 272 -12.43 4.44 13.53
N ARG A 273 -13.57 4.19 12.87
CA ARG A 273 -14.82 3.75 13.51
C ARG A 273 -14.85 2.24 13.78
N GLY A 274 -13.88 1.49 13.23
CA GLY A 274 -13.86 0.04 13.22
C GLY A 274 -14.96 -0.59 12.37
N ASP A 275 -15.64 0.17 11.50
CA ASP A 275 -16.78 -0.28 10.67
C ASP A 275 -16.30 -1.00 9.39
N ILE A 276 -15.43 -2.00 9.53
CA ILE A 276 -14.75 -2.67 8.42
C ILE A 276 -15.72 -3.43 7.51
N GLY A 277 -16.81 -3.97 8.06
CA GLY A 277 -17.87 -4.63 7.28
C GLY A 277 -18.54 -3.72 6.25
N MET A 278 -18.37 -2.39 6.34
CA MET A 278 -18.91 -1.43 5.36
C MET A 278 -18.05 -1.32 4.10
N LEU A 279 -16.80 -1.79 4.09
CA LEU A 279 -15.87 -1.57 2.97
C LEU A 279 -16.31 -2.28 1.67
N TRP A 280 -16.68 -3.56 1.73
CA TRP A 280 -17.13 -4.27 0.51
C TRP A 280 -18.44 -3.72 -0.07
N PRO A 281 -19.50 -3.48 0.72
CA PRO A 281 -20.70 -2.83 0.21
C PRO A 281 -20.43 -1.41 -0.32
N LEU A 282 -19.55 -0.64 0.33
CA LEU A 282 -19.14 0.68 -0.16
C LEU A 282 -18.47 0.56 -1.53
N PHE A 283 -17.48 -0.32 -1.69
CA PHE A 283 -16.77 -0.51 -2.96
C PHE A 283 -17.73 -0.83 -4.10
N ARG A 284 -18.66 -1.77 -3.89
CA ARG A 284 -19.69 -2.11 -4.89
C ARG A 284 -20.62 -0.94 -5.23
N ALA A 285 -20.88 -0.05 -4.27
CA ALA A 285 -21.81 1.06 -4.46
C ALA A 285 -21.16 2.28 -5.14
N VAL A 286 -19.87 2.52 -4.93
CA VAL A 286 -19.25 3.80 -5.27
C VAL A 286 -18.15 3.75 -6.32
N LEU A 287 -17.54 2.58 -6.52
CA LEU A 287 -16.56 2.37 -7.57
C LEU A 287 -17.28 2.19 -8.91
N PRO A 288 -16.72 2.70 -10.01
CA PRO A 288 -17.28 2.47 -11.34
C PRO A 288 -17.42 0.97 -11.61
N GLY A 289 -18.60 0.54 -12.06
CA GLY A 289 -18.78 -0.85 -12.40
C GLY A 289 -20.15 -1.23 -12.96
N ASP A 290 -20.20 -2.37 -13.64
CA ASP A 290 -21.41 -3.02 -14.18
C ASP A 290 -21.90 -4.14 -13.24
N GLU A 291 -23.08 -4.72 -13.46
CA GLU A 291 -23.65 -5.76 -12.57
C GLU A 291 -22.75 -7.01 -12.43
N ASP A 292 -21.99 -7.35 -13.48
CA ASP A 292 -21.01 -8.46 -13.50
C ASP A 292 -19.81 -8.22 -12.55
N ASP A 293 -19.62 -6.99 -12.04
CA ASP A 293 -18.48 -6.64 -11.20
C ASP A 293 -18.58 -7.19 -9.80
N SER A 294 -19.79 -7.54 -9.37
CA SER A 294 -20.02 -8.27 -8.13
C SER A 294 -19.23 -9.58 -8.08
N ALA A 295 -19.13 -10.30 -9.20
CA ALA A 295 -18.33 -11.52 -9.31
C ALA A 295 -16.81 -11.23 -9.26
N GLY A 296 -16.38 -10.10 -9.84
CA GLY A 296 -15.00 -9.64 -9.77
C GLY A 296 -14.56 -9.31 -8.35
N TYR A 297 -15.36 -8.54 -7.60
CA TYR A 297 -15.08 -8.23 -6.19
C TYR A 297 -15.08 -9.49 -5.32
N ALA A 298 -16.01 -10.42 -5.54
CA ALA A 298 -16.04 -11.69 -4.82
C ALA A 298 -14.81 -12.56 -5.11
N ALA A 299 -14.37 -12.64 -6.38
CA ALA A 299 -13.15 -13.37 -6.73
C ALA A 299 -11.89 -12.73 -6.12
N PHE A 300 -11.84 -11.41 -6.06
CA PHE A 300 -10.78 -10.68 -5.39
C PHE A 300 -10.78 -10.93 -3.88
N GLU A 301 -11.94 -10.83 -3.23
CA GLU A 301 -12.10 -11.13 -1.80
C GLU A 301 -11.68 -12.58 -1.50
N GLU A 302 -12.15 -13.56 -2.27
CA GLU A 302 -11.77 -14.95 -2.09
C GLU A 302 -10.26 -15.16 -2.21
N THR A 303 -9.63 -14.55 -3.20
CA THR A 303 -8.20 -14.76 -3.50
C THR A 303 -7.30 -14.00 -2.52
N MET A 304 -7.61 -12.73 -2.27
CA MET A 304 -6.76 -11.82 -1.50
C MET A 304 -7.07 -11.84 0.00
N ILE A 305 -8.24 -12.33 0.42
CA ILE A 305 -8.64 -12.39 1.82
C ILE A 305 -8.86 -13.84 2.25
N THR A 306 -9.89 -14.50 1.74
CA THR A 306 -10.34 -15.81 2.27
C THR A 306 -9.29 -16.91 2.14
N SER A 307 -8.68 -17.05 0.96
CA SER A 307 -7.65 -18.06 0.71
C SER A 307 -6.39 -17.81 1.55
N ARG A 308 -6.05 -16.54 1.78
CA ARG A 308 -4.92 -16.13 2.62
C ARG A 308 -5.20 -16.35 4.10
N ASN A 309 -6.43 -16.09 4.57
CA ASN A 309 -6.85 -16.37 5.96
C ASN A 309 -6.57 -17.82 6.36
N LYS A 310 -6.86 -18.78 5.47
CA LYS A 310 -6.60 -20.21 5.71
C LYS A 310 -5.12 -20.46 6.02
N ALA A 311 -4.20 -19.92 5.22
CA ALA A 311 -2.76 -20.04 5.46
C ALA A 311 -2.30 -19.29 6.73
N MET A 312 -2.84 -18.08 6.96
CA MET A 312 -2.54 -17.28 8.13
C MET A 312 -2.90 -17.99 9.44
N ILE A 313 -4.05 -18.68 9.49
CA ILE A 313 -4.49 -19.44 10.67
C ILE A 313 -3.53 -20.59 10.97
N ASP A 314 -3.13 -21.33 9.94
CA ASP A 314 -2.20 -22.46 10.09
C ASP A 314 -0.84 -22.00 10.64
N HIS A 315 -0.31 -20.90 10.09
CA HIS A 315 0.97 -20.32 10.55
C HIS A 315 0.87 -19.62 11.91
N ALA A 316 -0.29 -19.07 12.25
CA ALA A 316 -0.54 -18.46 13.55
C ALA A 316 -0.50 -19.46 14.70
N GLY A 317 -0.99 -20.69 14.50
CA GLY A 317 -1.16 -21.70 15.56
C GLY A 317 0.09 -21.91 16.44
N PRO A 318 1.26 -22.24 15.87
CA PRO A 318 2.50 -22.42 16.63
C PRO A 318 3.00 -21.16 17.35
N ILE A 319 2.68 -19.97 16.83
CA ILE A 319 3.08 -18.69 17.44
C ILE A 319 2.17 -18.40 18.63
N LEU A 320 0.86 -18.51 18.44
CA LEU A 320 -0.15 -18.26 19.47
C LEU A 320 -0.07 -19.26 20.63
N ALA A 321 0.34 -20.51 20.37
CA ALA A 321 0.59 -21.50 21.41
C ALA A 321 1.70 -21.10 22.42
N LYS A 322 2.61 -20.19 22.04
CA LYS A 322 3.59 -19.58 22.97
C LYS A 322 2.96 -18.50 23.87
N GLY A 323 1.80 -17.98 23.44
CA GLY A 323 1.00 -16.97 24.12
C GLY A 323 1.59 -15.57 24.10
N ASN A 324 0.79 -14.60 24.55
CA ASN A 324 1.18 -13.19 24.67
C ASN A 324 1.67 -12.55 23.35
N ALA A 325 1.02 -12.88 22.24
CA ALA A 325 1.30 -12.29 20.94
C ALA A 325 0.34 -11.13 20.63
N PHE A 326 0.82 -10.14 19.87
CA PHE A 326 -0.01 -9.14 19.22
C PHE A 326 0.12 -9.33 17.70
N MET A 327 -0.93 -9.86 17.10
CA MET A 327 -1.02 -10.17 15.68
C MET A 327 -1.69 -9.02 14.94
N ALA A 328 -1.00 -8.46 13.96
CA ALA A 328 -1.41 -7.31 13.18
C ALA A 328 -1.49 -7.71 11.69
N VAL A 329 -2.70 -7.73 11.16
CA VAL A 329 -3.01 -8.12 9.77
C VAL A 329 -4.03 -7.14 9.19
N GLY A 330 -4.09 -7.01 7.87
CA GLY A 330 -5.00 -6.09 7.21
C GLY A 330 -6.44 -6.26 7.69
N ALA A 331 -7.11 -5.15 8.00
CA ALA A 331 -8.42 -5.15 8.66
C ALA A 331 -9.48 -5.94 7.87
N LEU A 332 -9.39 -5.99 6.54
CA LEU A 332 -10.27 -6.78 5.68
C LEU A 332 -10.21 -8.29 5.95
N HIS A 333 -9.15 -8.79 6.59
CA HIS A 333 -9.04 -10.20 6.98
C HIS A 333 -9.93 -10.57 8.18
N LEU A 334 -10.48 -9.60 8.92
CA LEU A 334 -11.17 -9.85 10.19
C LEU A 334 -12.65 -10.26 10.02
N PRO A 335 -13.48 -9.53 9.24
CA PRO A 335 -14.93 -9.76 9.21
C PRO A 335 -15.34 -10.94 8.33
N GLY A 336 -16.60 -11.35 8.48
CA GLY A 336 -17.23 -12.37 7.65
C GLY A 336 -17.20 -13.77 8.26
N ALA A 337 -17.96 -14.68 7.66
CA ALA A 337 -18.01 -16.08 8.08
C ALA A 337 -16.68 -16.83 7.85
N GLU A 338 -15.85 -16.31 6.95
CA GLU A 338 -14.50 -16.78 6.60
C GLU A 338 -13.42 -15.75 6.98
N GLY A 339 -13.76 -14.81 7.86
CA GLY A 339 -12.81 -13.89 8.47
C GLY A 339 -12.04 -14.57 9.59
N LEU A 340 -10.84 -14.05 9.88
CA LEU A 340 -9.95 -14.57 10.92
C LEU A 340 -10.60 -14.65 12.30
N VAL A 341 -11.54 -13.74 12.61
CA VAL A 341 -12.27 -13.80 13.89
C VAL A 341 -13.08 -15.09 14.01
N GLU A 342 -13.78 -15.50 12.96
CA GLU A 342 -14.50 -16.77 12.93
C GLU A 342 -13.56 -17.96 12.82
N ASP A 343 -12.48 -17.84 12.04
CA ASP A 343 -11.54 -18.96 11.88
C ASP A 343 -10.79 -19.27 13.17
N PHE A 344 -10.43 -18.26 13.98
CA PHE A 344 -9.89 -18.50 15.32
C PHE A 344 -10.92 -19.12 16.27
N ARG A 345 -12.20 -18.75 16.18
CA ARG A 345 -13.28 -19.43 16.94
C ARG A 345 -13.36 -20.91 16.56
N LYS A 346 -13.32 -21.22 15.26
CA LYS A 346 -13.29 -22.61 14.75
C LYS A 346 -12.04 -23.36 15.20
N ALA A 347 -10.91 -22.67 15.35
CA ALA A 347 -9.65 -23.22 15.88
C ALA A 347 -9.62 -23.40 17.42
N GLY A 348 -10.75 -23.14 18.09
CA GLY A 348 -10.94 -23.39 19.52
C GLY A 348 -10.52 -22.23 20.45
N TYR A 349 -10.34 -21.02 19.90
CA TYR A 349 -10.15 -19.82 20.72
C TYR A 349 -11.51 -19.23 21.12
N THR A 350 -11.59 -18.69 22.34
CA THR A 350 -12.58 -17.69 22.69
C THR A 350 -12.12 -16.35 22.13
N VAL A 351 -12.90 -15.76 21.24
CA VAL A 351 -12.56 -14.50 20.56
C VAL A 351 -13.56 -13.42 20.93
N THR A 352 -13.08 -12.37 21.60
CA THR A 352 -13.89 -11.25 22.12
C THR A 352 -13.41 -9.93 21.55
N ALA A 353 -14.34 -9.06 21.13
CA ALA A 353 -14.00 -7.71 20.72
C ALA A 353 -13.49 -6.91 21.93
N VAL A 354 -12.56 -6.00 21.69
CA VAL A 354 -12.00 -5.08 22.69
C VAL A 354 -12.15 -3.66 22.17
N ASP A 355 -12.76 -2.80 22.99
CA ASP A 355 -13.00 -1.39 22.69
C ASP A 355 -11.84 -0.48 23.15
#